data_AF-A0A9Q9CL44-F1
#
_entry.id   AF-A0A9Q9CL44-F1
#
_cell.length_a   1.000
_cell.length_b   1.000
_cell.length_c   1.000
_cell.angle_alpha   90.00
_cell.angle_beta   90.00
_cell.angle_gamma   90.00
#
_symmetry.space_group_name_H-M   'P 1'
#
loop_
_entity.id
_entity.type
_entity.pdbx_description
1 polymer ?
#
loop_
_entity_poly.entity_id
_entity_poly.type
_entity_poly.pdbx_seq_one_letter_code
_entity_poly.pdbx_strand_id
1 'polypeptide(L)'
;MKPINQQGYILTECLVGLIILTTIGITLVKTLPTLLQIQQQLEIEQAIYYKLYELKDQSFFYQTAYDFPLEFVNPISYTVTQKDAKLCATYKRGDFTDKTICF
;
A
#
# COMPACT_ATOMS: atom_id res chain seq x y z
N MET A 1 -49.42 24.08 31.69
CA MET A 1 -48.37 23.05 31.78
C MET A 1 -47.30 23.36 30.75
N LYS A 2 -46.12 23.80 31.20
CA LYS A 2 -44.98 24.13 30.34
C LYS A 2 -44.18 22.83 30.16
N PRO A 3 -43.82 22.39 28.94
CA PRO A 3 -43.11 21.13 28.78
C PRO A 3 -41.65 21.35 29.20
N ILE A 4 -41.32 21.02 30.45
CA ILE A 4 -39.98 21.18 31.03
C ILE A 4 -39.00 20.11 30.46
N ASN A 5 -39.49 19.14 29.69
CA ASN A 5 -38.70 17.99 29.21
C ASN A 5 -38.09 18.11 27.80
N GLN A 6 -38.38 19.17 27.02
CA GLN A 6 -37.88 19.23 25.64
C GLN A 6 -36.39 19.62 25.54
N GLN A 7 -35.89 20.47 26.44
CA GLN A 7 -34.48 20.89 26.42
C GLN A 7 -33.50 19.79 26.84
N GLY A 8 -33.90 18.93 27.79
CA GLY A 8 -33.08 17.79 28.22
C GLY A 8 -32.92 16.76 27.11
N TYR A 9 -33.98 16.52 26.33
CA TYR A 9 -33.98 15.56 25.22
C TYR A 9 -33.05 16.01 24.07
N ILE A 10 -33.09 17.30 23.72
CA ILE A 10 -32.20 17.89 22.69
C ILE A 10 -30.73 17.81 23.13
N LEU A 11 -30.45 18.10 24.41
CA LEU A 11 -29.09 18.03 24.93
C LEU A 11 -28.53 16.60 24.89
N THR A 12 -29.35 15.59 25.22
CA THR A 12 -28.95 14.19 25.15
C THR A 12 -28.72 13.72 23.72
N GLU A 13 -29.54 14.12 22.75
CA GLU A 13 -29.32 13.78 21.34
C GLU A 13 -28.05 14.44 20.78
N CYS A 14 -27.77 15.69 21.15
CA CYS A 14 -26.51 16.35 20.79
C CYS A 14 -25.29 15.65 21.39
N LEU A 15 -25.36 15.20 22.64
CA LEU A 15 -24.28 14.45 23.29
C LEU A 15 -24.02 13.10 22.61
N VAL A 16 -25.09 12.36 22.27
CA VAL A 16 -24.98 11.10 21.53
C VAL A 16 -24.38 11.33 20.15
N GLY A 17 -24.82 12.37 19.42
CA GLY A 17 -24.25 12.76 18.13
C GLY A 17 -22.77 13.09 18.20
N LEU A 18 -22.34 13.81 19.25
CA LEU A 18 -20.93 14.13 19.49
C LEU A 18 -20.09 12.88 19.80
N ILE A 19 -20.63 11.93 20.57
CA ILE A 19 -19.95 10.66 20.86
C ILE A 19 -19.77 9.83 19.58
N ILE A 20 -20.79 9.78 18.71
CA ILE A 20 -20.70 9.09 17.42
C ILE A 20 -19.68 9.77 16.50
N LEU A 21 -19.71 11.10 16.38
CA LEU A 21 -18.75 11.86 15.56
C LEU A 21 -17.31 11.69 16.05
N THR A 22 -17.10 11.72 17.36
CA THR A 22 -15.76 11.55 17.94
C THR A 22 -15.24 10.12 17.76
N THR A 23 -16.08 9.09 17.93
CA THR A 23 -15.67 7.70 17.70
C THR A 23 -15.34 7.43 16.23
N ILE A 24 -16.15 7.93 15.29
CA ILE A 24 -15.85 7.84 13.84
C ILE A 24 -14.56 8.59 13.51
N GLY A 25 -14.41 9.83 14.02
CA GLY A 25 -13.22 10.65 13.81
C GLY A 25 -11.94 9.97 14.31
N ILE A 26 -11.95 9.42 15.53
CA ILE A 26 -10.81 8.69 16.09
C ILE A 26 -10.49 7.45 15.26
N THR A 27 -11.50 6.72 14.81
CA THR A 27 -11.30 5.51 14.00
C THR A 27 -10.65 5.88 12.66
N LEU A 28 -11.18 6.90 11.99
CA LEU A 28 -10.68 7.36 10.70
C LEU A 28 -9.23 7.88 10.81
N VAL A 29 -8.92 8.67 11.84
CA VAL A 29 -7.56 9.18 12.09
C VAL A 29 -6.56 8.04 12.31
N LYS A 30 -6.99 6.94 12.93
CA LYS A 30 -6.15 5.76 13.14
C LYS A 30 -5.97 4.92 11.87
N THR A 31 -7.01 4.76 11.05
CA THR A 31 -6.98 3.86 9.88
C THR A 31 -6.41 4.50 8.62
N LEU A 32 -6.62 5.80 8.43
CA LEU A 32 -6.17 6.54 7.25
C LEU A 32 -4.64 6.43 6.99
N PRO A 33 -3.74 6.61 7.98
CA PRO A 33 -2.31 6.47 7.72
C PRO A 33 -1.94 5.04 7.30
N THR A 34 -2.58 4.02 7.87
CA THR A 34 -2.35 2.62 7.49
C THR A 34 -2.80 2.35 6.06
N LEU A 35 -3.95 2.87 5.66
CA LEU A 35 -4.45 2.75 4.28
C LEU A 35 -3.51 3.42 3.27
N LEU A 36 -3.02 4.63 3.58
CA LEU A 36 -2.05 5.34 2.75
C LEU A 36 -0.75 4.56 2.58
N GLN A 37 -0.22 3.98 3.66
CA GLN A 37 0.98 3.15 3.59
C GLN A 37 0.78 1.89 2.74
N ILE A 38 -0.37 1.23 2.87
CA ILE A 38 -0.71 0.05 2.07
C ILE A 38 -0.81 0.43 0.59
N GLN A 39 -1.44 1.56 0.27
CA GLN A 39 -1.56 2.03 -1.11
C GLN A 39 -0.19 2.30 -1.74
N GLN A 40 0.70 3.01 -1.05
CA GLN A 40 2.06 3.28 -1.53
C GLN A 40 2.84 1.98 -1.77
N GLN A 41 2.72 1.00 -0.86
CA GLN A 41 3.36 -0.31 -1.04
C GLN A 41 2.80 -1.05 -2.27
N LEU A 42 1.49 -0.98 -2.48
CA LEU A 42 0.84 -1.62 -3.63
C LEU A 42 1.31 -1.00 -4.96
N GLU A 43 1.43 0.33 -5.03
CA GLU A 43 1.94 1.03 -6.22
C GLU A 43 3.39 0.64 -6.55
N ILE A 44 4.25 0.54 -5.52
CA ILE A 44 5.63 0.05 -5.68
C ILE A 44 5.65 -1.38 -6.22
N GLU A 45 4.86 -2.27 -5.61
CA GLU A 45 4.81 -3.67 -6.01
C GLU A 45 4.30 -3.84 -7.44
N GLN A 46 3.27 -3.09 -7.83
CA GLN A 46 2.75 -3.09 -9.20
C GLN A 46 3.79 -2.62 -10.22
N ALA A 47 4.54 -1.55 -9.91
CA ALA A 47 5.58 -1.05 -10.79
C ALA A 47 6.74 -2.06 -10.97
N ILE A 48 7.16 -2.73 -9.89
CA ILE A 48 8.17 -3.80 -9.95
C ILE A 48 7.64 -4.97 -10.79
N TYR A 49 6.39 -5.39 -10.57
CA TYR A 49 5.76 -6.45 -11.36
C TYR A 49 5.69 -6.11 -12.85
N TYR A 50 5.31 -4.88 -13.19
CA TYR A 50 5.28 -4.44 -14.59
C TYR A 50 6.67 -4.49 -15.22
N LYS A 51 7.71 -4.11 -14.48
CA LYS A 51 9.09 -4.16 -15.00
C LYS A 51 9.60 -5.58 -15.16
N LEU A 52 9.29 -6.49 -14.24
CA LEU A 52 9.59 -7.91 -14.39
C LEU A 52 8.89 -8.52 -15.61
N TYR A 53 7.62 -8.13 -15.84
CA TYR A 53 6.88 -8.54 -17.02
C TYR A 53 7.56 -8.06 -18.30
N GLU A 54 7.92 -6.77 -18.37
CA GLU A 54 8.62 -6.18 -19.52
C GLU A 54 9.96 -6.88 -19.81
N LEU A 55 10.76 -7.18 -18.78
CA LEU A 55 12.03 -7.90 -18.94
C LEU A 55 11.82 -9.32 -19.47
N LYS A 56 10.79 -10.02 -18.99
CA LYS A 56 10.43 -11.36 -19.47
C LYS A 56 10.00 -11.30 -20.93
N ASP A 57 9.11 -10.37 -21.25
CA ASP A 57 8.62 -10.13 -22.61
C ASP A 57 9.79 -9.84 -23.56
N GLN A 58 10.71 -8.96 -23.16
CA GLN A 58 11.87 -8.63 -23.95
C GLN A 58 12.82 -9.81 -24.15
N SER A 59 13.05 -10.62 -23.11
CA SER A 59 13.84 -11.85 -23.23
C SER A 59 13.21 -12.86 -24.19
N PHE A 60 11.87 -12.92 -24.27
CA PHE A 60 11.15 -13.85 -25.12
C PHE A 60 11.11 -13.37 -26.58
N PHE A 61 10.82 -12.09 -26.82
CA PHE A 61 10.59 -11.56 -28.16
C PHE A 61 11.85 -11.06 -28.87
N TYR A 62 12.78 -10.44 -28.14
CA TYR A 62 13.97 -9.83 -28.74
C TYR A 62 15.23 -10.68 -28.59
N GLN A 63 15.13 -11.86 -27.94
CA GLN A 63 16.27 -12.72 -27.59
C GLN A 63 17.38 -11.96 -26.85
N THR A 64 17.02 -10.92 -26.11
CA THR A 64 17.97 -10.11 -25.35
C THR A 64 18.52 -10.96 -24.21
N ALA A 65 19.80 -11.27 -24.27
CA ALA A 65 20.52 -11.85 -23.15
C ALA A 65 20.81 -10.75 -22.13
N TYR A 66 20.23 -10.85 -20.94
CA TYR A 66 20.55 -9.97 -19.82
C TYR A 66 21.66 -10.59 -18.99
N ASP A 67 22.67 -9.79 -18.65
CA ASP A 67 23.61 -10.13 -17.59
C ASP A 67 23.00 -9.76 -16.24
N PHE A 68 22.65 -10.78 -15.45
CA PHE A 68 22.14 -10.61 -14.08
C PHE A 68 23.31 -10.53 -13.08
N PRO A 69 23.18 -9.77 -11.98
CA PRO A 69 21.99 -9.03 -11.54
C PRO A 69 21.78 -7.68 -12.24
N LEU A 70 20.50 -7.32 -12.47
CA LEU A 70 20.12 -6.00 -12.96
C LEU A 70 19.72 -5.10 -11.78
N GLU A 71 20.27 -3.90 -11.70
CA GLU A 71 19.94 -2.93 -10.65
C GLU A 71 19.04 -1.83 -11.19
N PHE A 72 17.96 -1.56 -10.46
CA PHE A 72 17.00 -0.51 -10.78
C PHE A 72 16.83 0.42 -9.57
N VAL A 73 16.52 1.69 -9.83
CA VAL A 73 16.41 2.74 -8.80
C VAL A 73 14.99 3.31 -8.69
N ASN A 74 14.11 3.02 -9.66
CA ASN A 74 12.76 3.59 -9.74
C ASN A 74 11.71 2.46 -9.81
N PRO A 75 10.65 2.45 -8.97
CA PRO A 75 10.26 3.47 -7.97
C PRO A 75 11.08 3.47 -6.67
N ILE A 76 11.82 2.39 -6.41
CA ILE A 76 12.77 2.26 -5.29
C ILE A 76 14.00 1.48 -5.78
N SER A 77 15.06 1.40 -4.97
CA SER A 77 16.19 0.53 -5.30
C SER A 77 15.81 -0.94 -5.16
N TYR A 78 15.96 -1.70 -6.24
CA TYR A 78 15.75 -3.14 -6.26
C TYR A 78 16.69 -3.84 -7.26
N THR A 79 16.96 -5.11 -6.99
CA THR A 79 17.83 -5.94 -7.81
C THR A 79 17.02 -7.07 -8.42
N VAL A 80 17.09 -7.25 -9.74
CA VAL A 80 16.48 -8.36 -10.46
C VAL A 80 17.53 -9.45 -10.69
N THR A 81 17.16 -10.68 -10.34
CA THR A 81 17.97 -11.89 -10.53
C THR A 81 17.15 -12.93 -11.26
N GLN A 82 17.81 -13.82 -11.98
CA GLN A 82 17.16 -14.99 -12.56
C GLN A 82 17.43 -16.21 -11.69
N LYS A 83 16.37 -16.87 -11.23
CA LYS A 83 16.45 -18.10 -10.43
C LYS A 83 15.42 -19.09 -10.93
N ASP A 84 15.84 -20.32 -11.22
CA ASP A 84 14.95 -21.41 -11.66
C ASP A 84 14.03 -21.03 -12.85
N ALA A 85 14.60 -20.33 -13.85
CA ALA A 85 13.89 -19.78 -15.02
C ALA A 85 12.80 -18.72 -14.71
N LYS A 86 12.78 -18.18 -13.49
CA LYS A 86 11.92 -17.06 -13.07
C LYS A 86 12.74 -15.81 -12.84
N LEU A 87 12.14 -14.64 -13.06
CA LEU A 87 12.75 -13.36 -12.74
C LEU A 87 12.27 -12.93 -11.35
N CYS A 88 13.21 -12.69 -10.46
CA CYS A 88 12.95 -12.30 -9.08
C CYS A 88 13.54 -10.93 -8.79
N ALA A 89 12.70 -9.98 -8.39
CA ALA A 89 13.10 -8.67 -7.89
C ALA A 89 13.18 -8.71 -6.36
N THR A 90 14.31 -8.27 -5.79
CA THR A 90 14.51 -8.11 -4.35
C THR A 90 14.67 -6.63 -4.02
N TYR A 91 13.91 -6.14 -3.04
CA TYR A 91 13.94 -4.75 -2.61
C TYR A 91 13.79 -4.62 -1.10
N LYS A 92 14.25 -3.51 -0.54
CA LYS A 92 14.05 -3.19 0.88
C LYS A 92 12.69 -2.55 1.08
N ARG A 93 11.84 -3.19 1.87
CA ARG A 93 10.59 -2.60 2.36
C ARG A 93 10.93 -1.57 3.44
N GLY A 94 10.02 -0.62 3.70
CA GLY A 94 10.26 0.51 4.63
C GLY A 94 10.66 0.15 6.07
N ASP A 95 10.58 -1.12 6.47
CA ASP A 95 11.08 -1.70 7.72
C ASP A 95 12.49 -2.32 7.58
N PHE A 96 13.19 -2.03 6.48
CA PHE A 96 14.49 -2.60 6.10
C PHE A 96 14.48 -4.12 5.91
N THR A 97 13.30 -4.74 5.79
CA THR A 97 13.20 -6.16 5.45
C THR A 97 13.35 -6.34 3.94
N ASP A 98 14.15 -7.32 3.55
CA ASP A 98 14.27 -7.71 2.14
C ASP A 98 13.00 -8.46 1.73
N LYS A 99 12.30 -7.93 0.73
CA LYS A 99 11.16 -8.58 0.10
C LYS A 99 11.53 -8.99 -1.31
N THR A 100 11.22 -10.23 -1.66
CA THR A 100 11.46 -10.78 -3.00
C THR A 100 10.12 -11.08 -3.67
N ILE A 101 9.98 -10.63 -4.91
CA ILE A 101 8.84 -10.88 -5.78
C ILE A 101 9.34 -11.62 -7.01
N CYS A 102 8.77 -12.78 -7.32
CA CYS A 102 9.17 -13.59 -8.48
C CYS A 102 8.02 -13.73 -9.49
N PHE A 103 8.38 -13.76 -10.77
CA PHE A 103 7.50 -13.88 -11.93
C PHE A 103 7.99 -14.91 -12.96
#